data_AF-A0A3M7HY29-F1
#
_entry.id   AF-A0A3M7HY29-F1
#
_cell.length_a   1.000
_cell.length_b   1.000
_cell.length_c   1.000
_cell.angle_alpha   90.00
_cell.angle_beta   90.00
_cell.angle_gamma   90.00
#
_symmetry.space_group_name_H-M   'P 1'
#
loop_
_entity.id
_entity.type
_entity.pdbx_description
1 polymer ?
#
loop_
_entity_poly.entity_id
_entity_poly.type
_entity_poly.pdbx_seq_one_letter_code
_entity_poly.pdbx_strand_id
1 'polypeptide(L)'
;MSQQALNKIAPNSPSRAKPNEVETNVATALYELETNVPDMRGALRPLQFMSAREIEVGHGKKAIAIFVPVPLLGGWHRSQQRITRELEKKFSDRHVLIIASRRILPRPKRSNRSHTTLKQKRPRSRTLTAVHDAILTDLV
;
A
#
# COMPACT_ATOMS: atom_id res chain seq x y z
N MET A 1 10.64 3.85 17.35
CA MET A 1 10.42 2.87 16.27
C MET A 1 11.62 1.92 16.26
N SER A 2 11.44 0.61 16.38
CA SER A 2 12.56 -0.34 16.26
C SER A 2 13.06 -0.33 14.81
N GLN A 3 14.37 -0.40 14.58
CA GLN A 3 14.92 -0.44 13.20
C GLN A 3 14.36 -1.61 12.38
N GLN A 4 13.95 -2.69 13.06
CA GLN A 4 13.35 -3.87 12.44
C GLN A 4 11.92 -3.62 11.93
N ALA A 5 11.12 -2.79 12.60
CA ALA A 5 9.80 -2.41 12.10
C ALA A 5 9.90 -1.56 10.82
N LEU A 6 10.93 -0.72 10.71
CA LEU A 6 11.16 0.10 9.52
C LEU A 6 11.43 -0.73 8.25
N ASN A 7 11.87 -1.98 8.40
CA ASN A 7 12.05 -2.91 7.27
C ASN A 7 10.74 -3.33 6.60
N LYS A 8 9.59 -3.12 7.26
CA LYS A 8 8.26 -3.30 6.65
C LYS A 8 7.90 -2.19 5.67
N ILE A 9 8.58 -1.05 5.74
CA ILE A 9 8.43 0.03 4.76
C ILE A 9 9.41 -0.22 3.61
N ALA A 10 8.84 -0.26 2.39
CA ALA A 10 9.60 -0.54 1.18
C ALA A 10 10.73 0.49 0.99
N PRO A 11 11.94 0.07 0.58
CA PRO A 11 13.11 0.94 0.45
C PRO A 11 12.95 2.08 -0.55
N ASN A 12 12.14 1.86 -1.57
CA ASN A 12 11.81 2.82 -2.62
C ASN A 12 10.69 3.79 -2.23
N SER A 13 10.15 3.70 -1.02
CA SER A 13 9.12 4.62 -0.54
C SER A 13 9.74 5.85 0.12
N PRO A 14 9.27 7.08 -0.21
CA PRO A 14 9.62 8.29 0.53
C PRO A 14 9.32 8.17 2.03
N SER A 15 8.27 7.41 2.37
CA SER A 15 7.85 7.14 3.75
C SER A 15 8.91 6.42 4.58
N ARG A 16 9.90 5.76 3.97
CA ARG A 16 10.97 5.09 4.73
C ARG A 16 11.95 6.09 5.35
N ALA A 17 12.21 7.21 4.69
CA ALA A 17 13.15 8.22 5.18
C ALA A 17 12.56 9.03 6.35
N LYS A 18 11.26 9.35 6.27
CA LYS A 18 10.54 10.05 7.34
C LYS A 18 9.11 9.51 7.42
N PRO A 19 8.90 8.40 8.17
CA PRO A 19 7.58 7.79 8.28
C PRO A 19 6.64 8.69 9.06
N ASN A 20 5.38 8.74 8.60
CA ASN A 20 4.31 9.38 9.35
C ASN A 20 3.94 8.54 10.59
N GLU A 21 3.20 9.12 11.52
CA GLU A 21 2.79 8.45 12.76
C GLU A 21 1.92 7.20 12.48
N VAL A 22 0.98 7.31 11.54
CA VAL A 22 0.17 6.18 11.06
C VAL A 22 1.03 5.08 10.45
N GLU A 23 2.02 5.44 9.63
CA GLU A 23 2.92 4.48 8.99
C GLU A 23 3.81 3.78 10.01
N THR A 24 4.26 4.51 11.03
CA THR A 24 5.03 3.99 12.15
C THR A 24 4.22 2.96 12.95
N ASN A 25 2.94 3.26 13.21
CA ASN A 25 2.05 2.36 13.93
C ASN A 25 1.74 1.10 13.11
N VAL A 26 1.46 1.23 11.81
CA VAL A 26 1.23 0.09 10.91
C VAL A 26 2.48 -0.78 10.78
N ALA A 27 3.66 -0.18 10.62
CA ALA A 27 4.93 -0.91 10.54
C ALA A 27 5.22 -1.70 11.82
N THR A 28 5.01 -1.09 12.98
CA THR A 28 5.14 -1.73 14.29
C THR A 28 4.15 -2.89 14.44
N ALA A 29 2.88 -2.69 14.06
CA ALA A 29 1.86 -3.73 14.07
C ALA A 29 2.22 -4.93 13.19
N LEU A 30 2.66 -4.70 11.96
CA LEU A 30 3.07 -5.77 11.05
C LEU A 30 4.30 -6.54 11.56
N TYR A 31 5.23 -5.87 12.23
CA TYR A 31 6.40 -6.50 12.82
C TYR A 31 6.04 -7.39 14.01
N GLU A 32 5.15 -6.89 14.89
CA GLU A 32 4.63 -7.69 16.00
C GLU A 32 3.86 -8.91 15.52
N LEU A 33 3.05 -8.79 14.46
CA LEU A 33 2.35 -9.94 13.87
C LEU A 33 3.32 -10.98 13.29
N GLU A 34 4.42 -10.56 12.68
CA GLU A 34 5.47 -11.49 12.23
C GLU A 34 6.13 -12.22 13.41
N THR A 35 6.32 -11.54 14.54
CA THR A 35 7.08 -12.05 15.68
C THR A 35 6.23 -12.93 16.59
N ASN A 36 5.00 -12.52 16.85
CA ASN A 36 4.12 -13.13 17.84
C ASN A 36 3.24 -14.25 17.27
N VAL A 37 3.05 -14.29 15.93
CA VAL A 37 2.21 -15.31 15.27
C VAL A 37 3.06 -16.17 14.34
N PRO A 38 3.52 -17.36 14.79
CA PRO A 38 4.44 -18.22 14.04
C PRO A 38 3.92 -18.57 12.64
N ASP A 39 2.62 -18.83 12.52
CA ASP A 39 1.97 -19.22 11.26
C ASP A 39 1.97 -18.10 10.20
N MET A 40 1.99 -16.83 10.63
CA MET A 40 2.01 -15.68 9.71
C MET A 40 3.42 -15.21 9.38
N ARG A 41 4.43 -15.68 10.12
CA ARG A 41 5.83 -15.26 9.95
C ARG A 41 6.34 -15.48 8.54
N GLY A 42 6.09 -16.66 7.97
CA GLY A 42 6.53 -17.01 6.61
C GLY A 42 5.88 -16.13 5.53
N ALA A 43 4.60 -15.78 5.71
CA ALA A 43 3.86 -14.93 4.79
C ALA A 43 4.25 -13.45 4.91
N LEU A 44 4.41 -12.94 6.13
CA LEU A 44 4.65 -11.52 6.41
C LEU A 44 6.10 -11.10 6.19
N ARG A 45 7.08 -11.99 6.39
CA ARG A 45 8.51 -11.67 6.25
C ARG A 45 8.87 -11.00 4.91
N PRO A 46 8.47 -11.51 3.73
CA PRO A 46 8.78 -10.86 2.45
C PRO A 46 7.89 -9.65 2.13
N LEU A 47 6.81 -9.44 2.88
CA LEU A 47 5.84 -8.39 2.59
C LEU A 47 6.30 -7.03 3.14
N GLN A 48 6.18 -6.03 2.29
CA GLN A 48 6.45 -4.63 2.58
C GLN A 48 5.29 -3.78 2.05
N PHE A 49 5.10 -2.62 2.65
CA PHE A 49 4.16 -1.61 2.18
C PHE A 49 4.91 -0.32 1.81
N MET A 50 4.30 0.48 0.93
CA MET A 50 4.83 1.77 0.50
C MET A 50 4.47 2.86 1.50
N SER A 51 3.18 3.03 1.76
CA SER A 51 2.67 4.10 2.62
C SER A 51 1.34 3.70 3.24
N ALA A 52 0.94 4.38 4.30
CA ALA A 52 -0.35 4.20 4.94
C ALA A 52 -1.00 5.57 5.14
N ARG A 53 -2.30 5.67 4.84
CA ARG A 53 -3.06 6.91 4.99
C ARG A 53 -4.35 6.63 5.74
N GLU A 54 -4.68 7.56 6.62
CA GLU A 54 -5.99 7.58 7.27
C GLU A 54 -6.94 8.43 6.43
N ILE A 55 -8.15 7.90 6.18
CA ILE A 55 -9.18 8.50 5.34
C ILE A 55 -10.48 8.50 6.13
N GLU A 56 -11.21 9.61 6.12
CA GLU A 56 -12.54 9.69 6.70
C GLU A 56 -13.58 9.11 5.73
N VAL A 57 -14.40 8.16 6.21
CA VAL A 57 -15.38 7.41 5.39
C VAL A 57 -16.81 7.87 5.65
N GLY A 58 -16.97 8.97 6.41
CA GLY A 58 -18.26 9.53 6.80
C GLY A 58 -18.69 9.13 8.22
N HIS A 59 -19.64 9.88 8.78
CA HIS A 59 -20.17 9.69 10.15
C HIS A 59 -19.09 9.64 11.24
N GLY A 60 -17.98 10.38 11.06
CA GLY A 60 -16.86 10.40 12.01
C GLY A 60 -16.02 9.11 12.04
N LYS A 61 -16.29 8.14 11.16
CA LYS A 61 -15.52 6.91 11.04
C LYS A 61 -14.30 7.13 10.16
N LYS A 62 -13.18 6.53 10.57
CA LYS A 62 -11.91 6.58 9.84
C LYS A 62 -11.52 5.18 9.39
N ALA A 63 -10.94 5.09 8.19
CA ALA A 63 -10.35 3.88 7.65
C ALA A 63 -8.87 4.10 7.35
N ILE A 64 -8.09 3.04 7.42
CA ILE A 64 -6.66 3.05 7.12
C ILE A 64 -6.45 2.36 5.78
N ALA A 65 -6.02 3.13 4.78
CA ALA A 65 -5.62 2.62 3.48
C ALA A 65 -4.11 2.36 3.47
N ILE A 66 -3.71 1.11 3.32
CA ILE A 66 -2.32 0.65 3.21
C ILE A 66 -1.99 0.47 1.73
N PHE A 67 -1.06 1.29 1.24
CA PHE A 67 -0.56 1.22 -0.12
C PHE A 67 0.58 0.23 -0.23
N VAL A 68 0.45 -0.75 -1.11
CA VAL A 68 1.40 -1.86 -1.28
C VAL A 68 2.07 -1.80 -2.65
N PRO A 69 3.36 -2.18 -2.79
CA PRO A 69 3.97 -2.32 -4.11
C PRO A 69 3.23 -3.37 -4.97
N VAL A 70 2.89 -3.03 -6.22
CA VAL A 70 2.16 -3.93 -7.14
C VAL A 70 2.74 -5.36 -7.22
N PRO A 71 4.07 -5.58 -7.26
CA PRO A 71 4.62 -6.94 -7.31
C PRO A 71 4.30 -7.79 -6.07
N LEU A 72 4.12 -7.16 -4.91
CA LEU A 72 3.84 -7.84 -3.65
C LEU A 72 2.34 -8.05 -3.41
N LEU A 73 1.47 -7.41 -4.20
CA LEU A 73 0.02 -7.41 -4.02
C LEU A 73 -0.56 -8.83 -3.95
N GLY A 74 -0.12 -9.75 -4.82
CA GLY A 74 -0.58 -11.14 -4.79
C GLY A 74 -0.24 -11.88 -3.50
N GLY A 75 0.89 -11.53 -2.86
CA GLY A 75 1.27 -12.07 -1.55
C GLY A 75 0.40 -11.51 -0.42
N TRP A 76 0.05 -10.22 -0.49
CA TRP A 76 -0.90 -9.59 0.43
C TRP A 76 -2.30 -10.19 0.31
N HIS A 77 -2.81 -10.40 -0.90
CA HIS A 77 -4.11 -11.04 -1.13
C HIS A 77 -4.19 -12.45 -0.55
N ARG A 78 -3.13 -13.26 -0.67
CA ARG A 78 -3.09 -14.64 -0.13
C ARG A 78 -3.37 -14.70 1.37
N SER A 79 -2.91 -13.70 2.14
CA SER A 79 -3.07 -13.65 3.59
C SER A 79 -3.97 -12.51 4.06
N GLN A 80 -4.71 -11.89 3.14
CA GLN A 80 -5.43 -10.63 3.36
C GLN A 80 -6.41 -10.74 4.52
N GLN A 81 -7.29 -11.74 4.51
CA GLN A 81 -8.33 -11.91 5.53
C GLN A 81 -7.76 -12.00 6.95
N ARG A 82 -6.60 -12.66 7.13
CA ARG A 82 -5.96 -12.81 8.45
C ARG A 82 -5.29 -11.50 8.87
N ILE A 83 -4.55 -10.87 7.96
CA ILE A 83 -3.85 -9.62 8.24
C ILE A 83 -4.83 -8.50 8.56
N THR A 84 -5.90 -8.34 7.78
CA THR A 84 -6.90 -7.29 8.01
C THR A 84 -7.57 -7.48 9.37
N ARG A 85 -7.98 -8.71 9.72
CA ARG A 85 -8.59 -9.00 11.02
C ARG A 85 -7.68 -8.65 12.20
N GLU A 86 -6.40 -9.00 12.13
CA GLU A 86 -5.45 -8.70 13.22
C GLU A 86 -5.12 -7.20 13.31
N LEU A 87 -5.03 -6.51 12.17
CA LEU A 87 -4.83 -5.06 12.16
C LEU A 87 -6.07 -4.32 12.67
N GLU A 88 -7.28 -4.72 12.28
CA GLU A 88 -8.53 -4.10 12.74
C GLU A 88 -8.71 -4.24 14.26
N LYS A 89 -8.34 -5.40 14.85
CA LYS A 89 -8.31 -5.57 16.31
C LYS A 89 -7.38 -4.56 17.00
N LYS A 90 -6.21 -4.28 16.41
CA LYS A 90 -5.23 -3.35 16.98
C LYS A 90 -5.62 -1.88 16.76
N PHE A 91 -6.31 -1.59 15.67
CA PHE A 91 -6.75 -0.25 15.28
C PHE A 91 -8.23 0.02 15.59
N SER A 92 -8.66 -0.21 16.83
CA SER A 92 -9.95 0.25 17.39
C SER A 92 -11.14 0.25 16.42
N ASP A 93 -11.37 -0.86 15.71
CA ASP A 93 -12.46 -1.05 14.73
C ASP A 93 -12.47 -0.06 13.53
N ARG A 94 -11.31 0.54 13.21
CA ARG A 94 -11.11 1.25 11.93
C ARG A 94 -10.92 0.22 10.83
N HIS A 95 -11.68 0.36 9.73
CA HIS A 95 -11.52 -0.53 8.58
C HIS A 95 -10.13 -0.40 7.97
N VAL A 96 -9.47 -1.54 7.74
CA VAL A 96 -8.14 -1.58 7.12
C VAL A 96 -8.26 -2.10 5.69
N LEU A 97 -7.87 -1.27 4.73
CA LEU A 97 -7.94 -1.56 3.30
C LEU A 97 -6.53 -1.69 2.73
N ILE A 98 -6.30 -2.70 1.89
CA ILE A 98 -5.02 -2.91 1.20
C ILE A 98 -5.22 -2.55 -0.27
N ILE A 99 -4.44 -1.59 -0.77
CA ILE A 99 -4.54 -1.08 -2.14
C ILE A 99 -3.16 -1.09 -2.78
N ALA A 100 -3.04 -1.47 -4.05
CA ALA A 100 -1.75 -1.36 -4.73
C ALA A 100 -1.42 0.10 -5.09
N SER A 101 -0.18 0.51 -4.84
CA SER A 101 0.39 1.77 -5.28
C SER A 101 0.68 1.74 -6.79
N ARG A 102 -0.25 2.27 -7.59
CA ARG A 102 -0.16 2.33 -9.06
C ARG A 102 0.20 3.74 -9.53
N ARG A 103 1.11 3.83 -10.51
CA ARG A 103 1.51 5.10 -11.13
C ARG A 103 0.74 5.34 -12.43
N ILE A 104 -0.02 6.44 -12.48
CA ILE A 104 -0.63 6.94 -13.72
C ILE A 104 0.43 7.74 -14.48
N LEU A 105 0.67 7.38 -15.75
CA LEU A 105 1.47 8.20 -16.65
C LEU A 105 0.58 9.21 -17.36
N PRO A 106 1.05 10.44 -17.64
CA PRO A 106 0.26 11.41 -18.39
C PRO A 106 -0.01 10.91 -19.82
N ARG A 107 -1.16 11.30 -20.39
CA ARG A 107 -1.45 11.04 -21.80
C ARG A 107 -0.46 11.81 -22.67
N PRO A 108 0.17 11.19 -23.69
CA PRO A 108 1.03 11.93 -24.60
C PRO A 108 0.19 13.00 -25.32
N LYS A 109 0.67 14.25 -25.25
CA LYS A 109 0.04 15.39 -25.93
C LYS A 109 0.51 15.42 -27.39
N ARG A 110 -0.35 15.92 -28.30
CA ARG A 110 -0.10 15.94 -29.76
C ARG A 110 0.85 17.08 -30.21
N SER A 111 1.32 17.91 -29.29
CA SER A 111 2.14 19.09 -29.61
C SER A 111 3.63 18.74 -29.66
N ASN A 112 4.33 19.15 -30.73
CA ASN A 112 5.79 19.06 -30.81
C ASN A 112 6.51 19.84 -29.67
N ARG A 113 5.84 20.81 -29.05
CA ARG A 113 6.36 21.60 -27.94
C ARG A 113 6.12 20.93 -26.58
N SER A 114 5.22 19.95 -26.51
CA SER A 114 5.10 19.12 -25.32
C SER A 114 6.21 18.08 -25.36
N HIS A 115 7.31 18.37 -24.69
CA HIS A 115 8.26 17.36 -24.26
C HIS A 115 7.49 16.30 -23.45
N THR A 116 6.95 15.27 -24.10
CA THR A 116 6.73 14.00 -23.41
C THR A 116 8.12 13.54 -23.02
N THR A 117 8.45 13.69 -21.74
CA THR A 117 9.72 13.26 -21.14
C THR A 117 9.98 11.76 -21.34
N LEU A 118 8.96 11.00 -21.76
CA LEU A 118 9.07 9.58 -22.04
C LEU A 118 9.40 9.32 -23.51
N LYS A 119 10.59 8.79 -23.75
CA LYS A 119 11.04 8.28 -25.06
C LYS A 119 10.32 6.98 -25.49
N GLN A 120 9.68 6.29 -24.54
CA GLN A 120 9.02 5.00 -24.75
C GLN A 120 7.49 5.11 -24.77
N LYS A 121 6.83 4.20 -25.48
CA LYS A 121 5.36 4.12 -25.55
C LYS A 121 4.76 3.93 -24.15
N ARG A 122 3.71 4.70 -23.84
CA ARG A 122 2.97 4.57 -22.57
C ARG A 122 2.32 3.17 -22.49
N PRO A 123 2.60 2.37 -21.44
CA PRO A 123 1.89 1.11 -21.22
C PRO A 123 0.41 1.32 -20.90
N ARG A 124 -0.47 0.43 -21.40
CA ARG A 124 -1.92 0.50 -21.13
C ARG A 124 -2.24 0.38 -19.63
N SER A 125 -1.47 -0.41 -18.89
CA SER A 125 -1.59 -0.59 -17.44
C SER A 125 -1.32 0.67 -16.61
N ARG A 126 -0.69 1.71 -17.20
CA ARG A 126 -0.43 3.00 -16.56
C ARG A 126 -1.33 4.11 -17.10
N THR A 127 -2.50 3.74 -17.60
CA THR A 127 -3.54 4.68 -18.04
C THR A 127 -4.48 5.05 -16.89
N LEU A 128 -5.08 6.24 -16.93
CA LEU A 128 -5.99 6.70 -15.87
C LEU A 128 -7.12 5.68 -15.67
N THR A 129 -7.84 5.34 -16.74
CA THR A 129 -8.94 4.38 -16.70
C THR A 129 -8.51 3.02 -16.16
N ALA A 130 -7.47 2.40 -16.74
CA ALA A 130 -7.03 1.08 -16.30
C ALA A 130 -6.54 1.05 -14.84
N VAL A 131 -5.95 2.15 -14.36
CA VAL A 131 -5.53 2.25 -12.96
C VAL A 131 -6.73 2.40 -12.03
N HIS A 132 -7.74 3.21 -12.40
CA HIS A 132 -8.95 3.33 -11.58
C HIS A 132 -9.75 2.04 -11.53
N ASP A 133 -9.90 1.34 -12.65
CA ASP A 133 -10.56 0.03 -12.69
C ASP A 133 -9.85 -0.96 -11.74
N ALA A 134 -8.51 -1.01 -11.79
CA ALA A 134 -7.73 -1.88 -10.92
C ALA A 134 -7.76 -1.46 -9.44
N ILE A 135 -7.92 -0.17 -9.12
CA ILE A 135 -8.12 0.28 -7.74
C ILE A 135 -9.48 -0.19 -7.22
N LEU A 136 -10.54 -0.13 -8.05
CA LEU A 136 -11.85 -0.65 -7.66
C LEU A 136 -11.80 -2.16 -7.43
N THR A 137 -11.05 -2.91 -8.24
CA THR A 137 -10.84 -4.35 -8.04
C THR A 137 -10.10 -4.67 -6.75
N ASP A 138 -9.17 -3.82 -6.30
CA ASP A 138 -8.48 -4.05 -5.02
C ASP A 138 -9.37 -3.80 -3.79
N LEU A 139 -10.43 -3.00 -3.93
CA LEU A 139 -11.32 -2.60 -2.84
C LEU A 139 -12.42 -3.64 -2.54
N VAL A 140 -12.69 -4.55 -3.48
CA VAL A 140 -13.79 -5.53 -3.42
C VAL A 140 -13.19 -6.93 -3.32
#